data_AF-W1XRR4-F1
#
_entry.id   AF-W1XRR4-F1
#
_cell.length_a   1.000
_cell.length_b   1.000
_cell.length_c   1.000
_cell.angle_alpha   90.00
_cell.angle_beta   90.00
_cell.angle_gamma   90.00
#
_symmetry.space_group_name_H-M   'P 1'
#
loop_
_entity.id
_entity.type
_entity.pdbx_description
1 polymer ?
#
loop_
_entity_poly.entity_id
_entity_poly.type
_entity_poly.pdbx_seq_one_letter_code
_entity_poly.pdbx_strand_id
1 'polypeptide(L)'
;HWLPGGGWNGGALKFMILPMVALSLAYIASIARITRGSMIEVLHSNFIRTARAKGLPMRRIILRHALKPALLPVLSYMGPAFVGIITGSMV
;
A
#
# COMPACT_ATOMS: atom_id res chain seq x y z
N HIS A 1 -2.31 23.44 -22.35
CA HIS A 1 -1.18 23.42 -21.41
C HIS A 1 -1.70 23.20 -19.99
N TRP A 2 -1.86 21.95 -19.53
CA TRP A 2 -2.60 21.66 -18.28
C TRP A 2 -1.70 21.39 -17.06
N LEU A 3 -0.45 20.97 -17.25
CA LEU A 3 0.55 20.83 -16.19
C LEU A 3 1.94 21.24 -16.72
N PRO A 4 2.65 22.18 -16.07
CA PRO A 4 3.99 22.59 -16.49
C PRO A 4 5.00 21.53 -16.07
N GLY A 5 5.91 21.15 -16.98
CA GLY A 5 6.95 20.14 -16.76
C GLY A 5 8.11 20.59 -15.85
N GLY A 6 8.07 21.81 -15.31
CA GLY A 6 9.11 22.33 -14.42
C GLY A 6 8.97 23.82 -14.11
N GLY A 7 9.53 24.24 -12.98
CA GLY A 7 9.59 25.63 -12.52
C GLY A 7 9.06 25.83 -11.10
N TRP A 8 9.89 26.36 -10.20
CA TRP A 8 9.50 26.70 -8.83
C TRP A 8 8.78 28.06 -8.80
N ASN A 9 7.60 28.12 -9.44
CA ASN A 9 6.84 29.34 -9.62
C ASN A 9 6.12 29.78 -8.33
N GLY A 10 6.91 30.18 -7.31
CA GLY A 10 6.42 30.82 -6.08
C GLY A 10 5.61 29.95 -5.12
N GLY A 11 5.65 28.61 -5.23
CA GLY A 11 4.95 27.71 -4.30
C GLY A 11 3.51 27.37 -4.69
N ALA A 12 3.11 27.57 -5.95
CA ALA A 12 1.78 27.18 -6.41
C ALA A 12 1.56 25.65 -6.33
N LEU A 13 0.49 25.23 -5.64
CA LEU A 13 0.09 23.82 -5.39
C LEU A 13 0.16 22.93 -6.64
N LYS A 14 -0.16 23.46 -7.83
CA LYS A 14 -0.08 22.73 -9.11
C LYS A 14 1.31 22.22 -9.48
N PHE A 15 2.38 22.89 -9.04
CA PHE A 15 3.76 22.48 -9.31
C PHE A 15 4.33 21.52 -8.26
N MET A 16 3.71 21.42 -7.08
CA MET A 16 4.07 20.45 -6.04
C MET A 16 3.32 19.12 -6.18
N ILE A 17 2.07 19.16 -6.64
CA ILE A 17 1.24 17.94 -6.78
C ILE A 17 1.88 16.96 -7.78
N LEU A 18 2.46 17.43 -8.88
CA LEU A 18 3.04 16.57 -9.91
C LEU A 18 4.28 15.78 -9.42
N PRO A 19 5.33 16.42 -8.87
CA PRO A 19 6.45 15.69 -8.30
C PRO A 19 6.07 14.89 -7.05
N MET A 20 5.15 15.38 -6.20
CA MET A 20 4.69 14.63 -5.03
C MET A 20 3.95 13.36 -5.45
N VAL A 21 3.00 13.45 -6.39
CA VAL A 21 2.29 12.28 -6.92
C VAL A 21 3.26 11.37 -7.67
N ALA A 22 4.20 11.88 -8.47
CA ALA A 22 5.18 11.05 -9.16
C ALA A 22 6.07 10.25 -8.18
N LEU A 23 6.57 10.90 -7.12
CA LEU A 23 7.35 10.25 -6.06
C LEU A 23 6.48 9.26 -5.27
N SER A 24 5.29 9.67 -4.83
CA SER A 24 4.38 8.81 -4.08
C SER A 24 3.90 7.62 -4.89
N LEU A 25 3.65 7.77 -6.20
CA LEU A 25 3.18 6.69 -7.07
C LEU A 25 4.21 5.57 -7.17
N ALA A 26 5.51 5.89 -7.18
CA ALA A 26 6.58 4.88 -7.18
C ALA A 26 6.57 4.04 -5.89
N TYR A 27 6.40 4.69 -4.73
CA TYR A 27 6.27 3.99 -3.44
C TYR A 27 4.96 3.20 -3.33
N ILE A 28 3.85 3.77 -3.78
CA ILE A 28 2.53 3.12 -3.82
C ILE A 28 2.58 1.89 -4.71
N ALA A 29 3.23 1.95 -5.87
CA ALA A 29 3.35 0.81 -6.78
C ALA A 29 4.07 -0.38 -6.12
N SER A 30 5.16 -0.12 -5.39
CA SER A 30 5.89 -1.15 -4.64
C SER A 30 5.04 -1.78 -3.53
N ILE A 31 4.38 -0.95 -2.72
CA ILE A 31 3.50 -1.44 -1.64
C ILE A 31 2.31 -2.20 -2.23
N ALA A 32 1.68 -1.67 -3.28
CA ALA A 32 0.55 -2.30 -3.95
C ALA A 32 0.91 -3.65 -4.55
N ARG A 33 2.13 -3.82 -5.07
CA ARG A 33 2.62 -5.11 -5.58
C ARG A 33 2.73 -6.14 -4.44
N ILE A 34 3.26 -5.74 -3.29
CA ILE A 34 3.37 -6.60 -2.09
C ILE A 34 1.97 -6.96 -1.58
N THR A 35 1.09 -5.97 -1.41
CA THR A 35 -0.29 -6.17 -0.97
C THR A 35 -1.08 -7.05 -1.94
N ARG A 36 -0.85 -6.92 -3.25
CA ARG A 36 -1.49 -7.78 -4.26
C ARG A 36 -1.02 -9.23 -4.11
N GLY A 37 0.28 -9.45 -3.87
CA GLY A 37 0.82 -10.78 -3.59
C GLY A 37 0.18 -11.42 -2.36
N SER A 38 0.19 -10.70 -1.23
CA SER A 38 -0.40 -11.19 0.01
C SER A 38 -1.92 -11.41 -0.09
N MET A 39 -2.63 -10.55 -0.81
CA MET A 39 -4.06 -10.70 -1.04
C MET A 39 -4.39 -11.96 -1.87
N ILE A 40 -3.58 -12.30 -2.89
CA ILE A 40 -3.78 -13.52 -3.68
C ILE A 40 -3.61 -14.75 -2.80
N GLU A 41 -2.58 -14.78 -1.96
CA GLU A 41 -2.27 -15.88 -1.05
C GLU A 41 -3.39 -16.06 0.00
N VAL A 42 -3.84 -14.95 0.57
CA VAL A 42 -4.97 -14.90 1.50
C VAL A 42 -6.26 -15.37 0.85
N LEU A 43 -6.56 -14.95 -0.39
CA LEU A 43 -7.77 -15.36 -1.10
C LEU A 43 -7.79 -16.86 -1.45
N HIS A 44 -6.63 -17.49 -1.61
CA HIS A 44 -6.50 -18.93 -1.82
C HIS A 44 -6.55 -19.75 -0.53
N SER A 45 -6.52 -19.09 0.64
CA SER A 45 -6.58 -19.78 1.92
C SER A 45 -7.92 -20.48 2.18
N ASN A 46 -7.86 -21.54 2.99
CA ASN A 46 -9.03 -22.35 3.34
C ASN A 46 -10.12 -21.54 4.09
N PHE A 47 -9.76 -20.49 4.85
CA PHE A 47 -10.74 -19.67 5.58
C PHE A 47 -11.55 -18.74 4.66
N ILE A 48 -10.98 -18.28 3.54
CA ILE A 48 -11.74 -17.53 2.54
C ILE A 48 -12.68 -18.48 1.78
N ARG A 49 -12.24 -19.71 1.48
CA ARG A 49 -13.08 -20.73 0.83
C ARG A 49 -14.28 -21.11 1.71
N THR A 50 -14.09 -21.27 3.02
CA THR A 50 -15.20 -21.51 3.96
C THR A 50 -16.11 -20.30 4.11
N ALA A 51 -15.58 -19.07 4.14
CA ALA A 51 -16.40 -17.85 4.15
C ALA A 51 -17.25 -17.72 2.88
N ARG A 52 -16.72 -18.12 1.72
CA ARG A 52 -17.47 -18.18 0.46
C ARG A 52 -18.54 -19.27 0.48
N ALA A 53 -18.23 -20.45 1.02
CA ALA A 53 -19.19 -21.55 1.17
C ALA A 53 -20.35 -21.20 2.11
N LYS A 54 -20.13 -20.30 3.08
CA LYS A 54 -21.18 -19.72 3.93
C LYS A 54 -22.06 -18.67 3.23
N GLY A 55 -21.83 -18.37 1.95
CA GLY A 55 -22.63 -17.41 1.17
C GLY A 55 -22.35 -15.94 1.49
N LEU A 56 -21.23 -15.60 2.15
CA LEU A 56 -20.92 -14.20 2.44
C LEU A 56 -20.63 -13.39 1.16
N PRO A 57 -21.07 -12.13 1.10
CA PRO A 57 -20.79 -11.27 -0.03
C PRO A 57 -19.28 -10.97 -0.14
N MET A 58 -18.75 -11.04 -1.37
CA MET A 58 -17.32 -10.89 -1.68
C MET A 58 -16.71 -9.59 -1.11
N ARG A 59 -17.46 -8.49 -1.08
CA ARG A 59 -17.01 -7.22 -0.46
C ARG A 59 -16.71 -7.37 1.03
N ARG A 60 -17.52 -8.12 1.78
CA ARG A 60 -17.33 -8.33 3.23
C ARG A 60 -16.15 -9.26 3.50
N ILE A 61 -15.97 -10.26 2.64
CA ILE A 61 -14.81 -11.16 2.66
C ILE A 61 -13.53 -10.35 2.43
N ILE A 62 -13.48 -9.51 1.40
CA ILE A 62 -12.30 -8.70 1.09
C ILE A 62 -12.01 -7.72 2.23
N LEU A 63 -12.96 -6.85 2.58
CA LEU A 63 -12.72 -5.76 3.54
C LEU A 63 -12.44 -6.25 4.97
N ARG A 64 -13.08 -7.35 5.40
CA ARG A 64 -13.06 -7.77 6.81
C ARG A 64 -12.21 -9.01 7.06
N HIS A 65 -12.08 -9.91 6.07
CA HIS A 65 -11.39 -11.20 6.24
C HIS A 65 -10.10 -11.29 5.43
N ALA A 66 -10.01 -10.69 4.25
CA ALA A 66 -8.79 -10.74 3.43
C ALA A 66 -7.82 -9.60 3.75
N LEU A 67 -8.35 -8.38 3.95
CA LEU A 67 -7.54 -7.17 4.11
C LEU A 67 -6.69 -7.19 5.39
N LYS A 68 -7.24 -7.64 6.52
CA LYS A 68 -6.52 -7.74 7.80
C LYS A 68 -5.27 -8.64 7.72
N PRO A 69 -5.36 -9.90 7.26
CA PRO A 69 -4.18 -10.75 7.11
C PRO A 69 -3.27 -10.32 5.96
N ALA A 70 -3.81 -9.72 4.88
CA ALA A 70 -2.97 -9.18 3.79
C ALA A 70 -2.11 -7.97 4.22
N LEU A 71 -2.46 -7.29 5.32
CA LEU A 71 -1.68 -6.19 5.93
C LEU A 71 -0.54 -6.66 6.83
N LEU A 72 -0.55 -7.91 7.30
CA LEU A 72 0.54 -8.48 8.12
C LEU A 72 1.91 -8.36 7.43
N PRO A 73 2.09 -8.75 6.15
CA PRO A 73 3.38 -8.59 5.48
C PRO A 73 3.79 -7.13 5.28
N VAL A 74 2.83 -6.20 5.15
CA VAL A 74 3.14 -4.76 5.10
C VAL A 74 3.71 -4.29 6.43
N LEU A 75 3.08 -4.68 7.54
CA LEU A 75 3.55 -4.39 8.90
C LEU A 75 4.91 -5.06 9.18
N SER A 76 5.11 -6.31 8.75
CA SER A 76 6.40 -7.00 8.87
C SER A 76 7.51 -6.36 8.04
N TYR A 77 7.19 -5.67 6.94
CA TYR A 77 8.17 -4.89 6.18
C TYR A 77 8.47 -3.54 6.83
N MET A 78 7.46 -2.91 7.46
CA MET A 78 7.60 -1.65 8.17
C MET A 78 8.33 -1.78 9.52
N GLY A 79 8.24 -2.93 10.19
CA GLY A 79 8.89 -3.17 11.47
C GLY A 79 10.43 -2.99 11.42
N PRO A 80 11.14 -3.71 10.54
CA PRO A 80 12.59 -3.55 10.36
C PRO A 80 12.96 -2.15 9.84
N ALA A 81 12.12 -1.53 9.01
CA ALA A 81 12.36 -0.17 8.53
C ALA A 81 12.32 0.86 9.67
N PHE A 82 11.38 0.71 10.62
CA PHE A 82 11.33 1.54 11.83
C PHE A 82 12.54 1.33 12.73
N VAL A 83 12.95 0.07 12.95
CA VAL A 83 14.15 -0.24 13.74
C VAL A 83 15.40 0.32 13.07
N GLY A 84 15.52 0.18 11.74
CA GLY A 84 16.63 0.72 10.96
C GLY A 84 16.73 2.25 11.02
N ILE A 85 15.60 2.97 11.07
CA ILE A 85 15.60 4.43 11.27
C ILE A 85 16.06 4.79 12.68
N ILE A 86 15.59 4.08 13.71
CA ILE A 86 16.00 4.36 15.10
C ILE A 86 17.48 4.03 15.33
N THR A 87 17.96 2.88 14.84
CA THR A 87 19.35 2.45 14.99
C THR A 87 20.30 3.20 14.04
N GLY A 88 19.88 3.47 12.82
CA GLY A 88 20.65 4.25 11.82
C GLY A 88 20.61 5.75 12.04
N SER A 89 19.67 6.28 12.83
CA SER A 89 19.70 7.66 13.35
C SER A 89 20.55 7.77 14.63
N MET A 90 20.98 6.66 15.22
CA MET A 90 21.97 6.59 16.29
C MET A 90 23.40 6.31 15.77
N VAL A 91 23.69 6.66 14.52
CA VAL A 91 25.06 6.76 14.00
C VAL A 91 25.32 8.11 13.37
#